data_AF-A0A392QZ38-F1
#
_entry.id   AF-A0A392QZ38-F1
#
_cell.length_a   1.000
_cell.length_b   1.000
_cell.length_c   1.000
_cell.angle_alpha   90.00
_cell.angle_beta   90.00
_cell.angle_gamma   90.00
#
_symmetry.space_group_name_H-M   'P 1'
#
loop_
_entity.id
_entity.type
_entity.pdbx_description
1 polymer ?
#
loop_
_entity_poly.entity_id
_entity_poly.type
_entity_poly.pdbx_seq_one_letter_code
_entity_poly.pdbx_strand_id
1 'polypeptide(L)' 'MSDGTEVPYGLLVWSTGVGPSEFVKKLNLPNSPGGRIGVDGWMRVPSVEDVFALGDCAGFLEQTGRPVLPALAQ' A
#
# COMPACT_ATOMS: atom_id res chain seq x y z
N MET A 1 -7.43 -20.79 -7.17
CA MET A 1 -6.72 -21.40 -8.31
C MET A 1 -5.34 -21.89 -7.88
N SER A 2 -5.28 -22.69 -6.83
CA SER A 2 -4.01 -23.16 -6.22
C SER A 2 -3.85 -24.68 -6.33
N ASP A 3 -4.80 -25.34 -6.98
CA ASP A 3 -4.89 -26.78 -7.20
C ASP A 3 -4.27 -27.24 -8.53
N GLY A 4 -3.72 -26.31 -9.32
CA GLY A 4 -3.06 -26.62 -10.60
C GLY A 4 -4.01 -26.88 -11.77
N THR A 5 -5.32 -26.68 -11.58
CA THR A 5 -6.31 -26.87 -12.63
C THR A 5 -6.09 -25.88 -13.79
N GLU A 6 -5.99 -26.41 -15.01
CA GLU A 6 -5.92 -25.60 -16.23
C GLU A 6 -7.32 -25.25 -16.74
N VAL A 7 -7.54 -23.99 -17.07
CA VAL A 7 -8.81 -23.48 -17.60
C VAL A 7 -8.52 -22.77 -18.92
N PRO A 8 -9.09 -23.20 -20.07
CA PRO A 8 -8.89 -22.53 -21.35
C PRO A 8 -9.50 -21.12 -21.35
N TYR A 9 -8.78 -20.11 -21.85
CA TYR A 9 -9.27 -18.75 -22.01
C TYR A 9 -8.69 -18.06 -23.26
N GLY A 10 -9.45 -17.12 -23.83
CA GLY A 10 -8.97 -16.21 -24.89
C GLY A 10 -8.45 -14.86 -24.36
N LEU A 11 -8.90 -14.47 -23.16
CA LEU A 11 -8.45 -13.30 -22.43
C LEU A 11 -8.61 -13.58 -20.92
N LEU A 12 -7.58 -13.26 -20.14
CA LEU A 12 -7.60 -13.32 -18.69
C LEU A 12 -7.49 -11.91 -18.13
N VAL A 13 -8.45 -11.52 -17.29
CA VAL A 13 -8.38 -10.28 -16.50
C VAL A 13 -8.13 -10.68 -15.05
N TRP A 14 -7.12 -10.09 -14.44
CA TRP A 14 -6.68 -10.42 -13.08
C TRP A 14 -6.73 -9.19 -12.19
N SER A 15 -7.47 -9.28 -11.08
CA SER A 15 -7.67 -8.17 -10.14
C SER A 15 -7.57 -8.61 -8.66
N THR A 16 -6.61 -9.46 -8.31
CA THR A 16 -6.46 -9.96 -6.91
C THR A 16 -5.78 -8.96 -5.97
N GLY A 17 -5.66 -7.70 -6.37
CA GLY A 17 -5.09 -6.62 -5.57
C GLY A 17 -3.58 -6.42 -5.76
N VAL A 18 -3.11 -5.24 -5.37
CA VAL A 18 -1.70 -4.84 -5.37
C VAL A 18 -1.20 -4.71 -3.94
N GLY A 19 0.03 -5.17 -3.70
CA GLY A 19 0.72 -5.01 -2.41
C GLY A 19 1.78 -3.91 -2.46
N PRO A 20 2.37 -3.54 -1.30
CA PRO A 20 3.47 -2.59 -1.25
C PRO A 20 4.66 -3.03 -2.10
N SER A 21 5.31 -2.09 -2.77
CA SER A 21 6.50 -2.38 -3.57
C SER A 21 7.69 -2.80 -2.69
N GLU A 22 8.60 -3.60 -3.24
CA GLU A 22 9.83 -4.00 -2.53
C GLU A 22 10.68 -2.81 -2.10
N PHE A 23 10.61 -1.69 -2.82
CA PHE A 23 11.26 -0.45 -2.41
C PHE A 23 10.69 0.06 -1.08
N VAL A 24 9.36 0.17 -0.96
CA VAL A 24 8.69 0.64 0.27
C VAL A 24 9.03 -0.26 1.45
N LYS A 25 9.05 -1.59 1.25
CA LYS A 25 9.40 -2.57 2.30
C LYS A 25 10.83 -2.43 2.82
N LYS A 26 11.76 -1.92 2.00
CA LYS A 26 13.18 -1.77 2.36
C LYS A 26 13.49 -0.44 3.04
N LEU A 27 12.58 0.52 3.02
CA LEU A 27 12.76 1.79 3.71
C LEU A 27 12.63 1.58 5.22
N ASN A 28 13.59 2.13 5.98
CA ASN A 28 13.52 2.15 7.43
C ASN A 28 12.62 3.30 7.91
N LEU A 29 11.33 3.24 7.52
CA LEU A 29 10.30 4.23 7.83
C LEU A 29 9.15 3.57 8.59
N PRO A 30 8.36 4.34 9.35
CA PRO A 30 7.10 3.86 9.90
C PRO A 30 6.16 3.42 8.77
N ASN A 31 5.54 2.25 8.92
CA ASN A 31 4.58 1.73 7.95
C ASN A 31 3.15 1.82 8.50
N SER A 32 2.18 2.08 7.63
CA SER A 32 0.76 2.02 7.97
C SER A 32 0.27 0.57 8.09
N PRO A 33 -0.94 0.35 8.66
CA PRO A 33 -1.67 -0.88 8.43
C PRO A 33 -1.79 -1.16 6.92
N GLY A 34 -1.37 -2.34 6.47
CA GLY A 34 -1.28 -2.70 5.04
C GLY A 34 0.10 -2.50 4.39
N GLY A 35 1.11 -2.01 5.12
CA GLY A 35 2.51 -1.98 4.68
C GLY A 35 2.87 -0.83 3.73
N ARG A 36 2.03 0.21 3.65
CA ARG A 36 2.31 1.46 2.95
C ARG A 36 3.20 2.36 3.80
N ILE A 37 3.76 3.42 3.20
CA ILE A 37 4.49 4.45 3.93
C ILE A 37 3.53 5.13 4.91
N GLY A 38 3.90 5.11 6.19
CA GLY A 38 3.11 5.71 7.27
C GLY A 38 3.19 7.23 7.24
N VAL A 39 2.03 7.87 7.19
CA VAL A 39 1.90 9.33 7.20
C VAL A 39 1.00 9.86 8.32
N ASP A 40 1.22 11.11 8.69
CA ASP A 40 0.37 11.86 9.61
C ASP A 40 -0.83 12.53 8.91
N GLY A 41 -1.62 13.31 9.65
CA GLY A 41 -2.79 14.01 9.13
C GLY A 41 -2.49 15.09 8.06
N TRP A 42 -1.22 15.39 7.83
CA TRP A 42 -0.69 16.38 6.88
C TRP A 42 0.14 15.72 5.76
N MET A 43 0.06 14.38 5.63
CA MET A 43 0.79 13.58 4.64
C MET A 43 2.32 13.56 4.83
N ARG A 44 2.81 13.97 6.00
CA ARG A 44 4.24 13.92 6.34
C ARG A 44 4.60 12.53 6.81
N VAL A 45 5.81 12.09 6.46
CA VAL A 45 6.40 10.89 7.04
C VAL A 45 7.00 11.28 8.39
N PRO A 46 6.49 10.76 9.52
CA PRO A 46 7.04 11.13 10.82
C PRO A 46 8.51 10.73 10.94
N SER A 47 9.24 11.47 11.77
CA SER A 47 10.66 11.23 12.06
C SER A 47 11.63 11.55 10.92
N VAL A 48 11.16 12.09 9.79
CA VAL A 48 12.01 12.57 8.68
C VAL A 48 11.56 13.97 8.26
N GLU A 49 12.49 14.91 8.28
CA GLU A 49 12.23 16.30 7.87
C GLU A 49 12.05 16.37 6.34
N ASP A 50 11.13 17.22 5.89
CA ASP A 50 10.84 17.48 4.48
C ASP A 50 10.49 16.26 3.61
N VAL A 51 9.98 15.18 4.21
CA VAL A 51 9.51 13.99 3.49
C VAL A 51 8.00 13.81 3.62
N PHE A 52 7.36 13.60 2.48
CA PHE A 52 5.93 13.41 2.33
C PHE A 52 5.65 12.20 1.45
N ALA A 53 4.54 11.52 1.68
CA ALA A 53 4.08 10.41 0.83
C ALA A 53 2.59 10.57 0.53
N LEU A 54 2.19 10.35 -0.72
CA LEU A 54 0.81 10.54 -1.20
C LEU A 54 0.44 9.45 -2.22
N GLY A 55 -0.86 9.19 -2.37
CA GLY A 55 -1.39 8.17 -3.29
C GLY A 55 -1.34 6.75 -2.71
N ASP A 56 -1.32 5.74 -3.58
CA ASP A 56 -1.46 4.32 -3.21
C ASP A 56 -0.32 3.78 -2.33
N CYS A 57 0.82 4.48 -2.30
CA CYS A 57 1.97 4.14 -1.48
C CYS A 57 1.90 4.70 -0.05
N ALA A 58 0.89 5.52 0.28
CA ALA A 58 0.74 6.16 1.59
C ALA A 58 -0.44 5.59 2.37
N GLY A 59 -0.29 5.52 3.70
CA GLY A 59 -1.37 5.14 4.60
C GLY A 59 -1.23 5.86 5.94
N PHE A 60 -2.37 6.25 6.53
CA PHE A 60 -2.35 6.87 7.84
C PHE A 60 -1.82 5.89 8.90
N LEU A 61 -0.95 6.41 9.78
CA LEU A 61 -0.52 5.66 10.95
C LEU A 61 -1.69 5.43 11.92
N GLU A 62 -1.68 4.30 12.62
CA GLU A 62 -2.75 3.92 13.55
C GLU A 62 -2.97 4.98 14.64
N GLN A 63 -1.90 5.65 15.10
CA GLN A 63 -2.00 6.72 16.10
C GLN A 63 -2.78 7.95 15.62
N THR A 64 -2.98 8.11 14.31
CA THR A 64 -3.77 9.24 13.78
C THR A 64 -5.28 9.06 14.01
N GLY A 65 -5.74 7.84 14.34
CA GLY A 65 -7.16 7.52 14.49
C GLY A 65 -7.97 7.67 13.19
N ARG A 66 -7.30 7.82 12.05
CA ARG A 66 -7.96 7.97 10.74
C ARG A 66 -8.18 6.61 10.08
N PRO A 67 -9.25 6.46 9.28
CA PRO A 67 -9.49 5.23 8.54
C PRO A 67 -8.35 4.97 7.54
N VAL A 68 -8.11 3.69 7.23
CA VAL A 68 -7.16 3.31 6.18
C VAL A 68 -7.54 3.97 4.85
N LEU A 69 -6.53 4.46 4.13
CA LEU A 69 -6.77 5.02 2.80
C LEU A 69 -7.22 3.91 1.85
N PRO A 70 -8.32 4.12 1.10
CA PRO A 70 -8.78 3.15 0.12
C PRO A 70 -7.68 2.91 -0.91
N ALA A 71 -7.45 1.64 -1.27
CA ALA A 71 -6.64 1.34 -2.44
C ALA A 71 -7.42 1.79 -3.67
N LEU A 72 -6.87 2.66 -4.49
CA LEU A 72 -7.42 2.89 -5.82
C LEU A 72 -6.93 1.76 -6.73
N ALA A 73 -7.81 1.26 -7.59
CA ALA A 73 -7.41 0.26 -8.58
C ALA A 73 -6.41 0.90 -9.55
N GLN A 74 -5.27 0.25 -9.75
CA GLN A 74 -4.29 0.57 -10.79
C GLN A 74 -4.49 -0.32 -12.02
#